data_AF-A0A9C8M1I5-F1
#
_entry.id   AF-A0A9C8M1I5-F1
#
_cell.length_a   1.000
_cell.length_b   1.000
_cell.length_c   1.000
_cell.angle_alpha   90.00
_cell.angle_beta   90.00
_cell.angle_gamma   90.00
#
_symmetry.space_group_name_H-M   'P 1'
#
loop_
_entity.id
_entity.type
_entity.pdbx_description
1 polymer ?
#
loop_
_entity_poly.entity_id
_entity_poly.type
_entity_poly.pdbx_seq_one_letter_code
_entity_poly.pdbx_strand_id
1 'polypeptide(L)' 'MRLAYILAEAVDPDNWTGGLLVTDERGLPLDFRYVEPIKPSKLQKLIYGDSLTRYLKLDAIA' A
#
# COMPACT_ATOMS: atom_id res chain seq x y z
N MET A 1 13.13 1.87 17.24
CA MET A 1 11.94 1.78 16.35
C MET A 1 12.37 1.08 15.07
N ARG A 2 11.73 -0.02 14.70
CA ARG A 2 12.11 -0.88 13.57
C ARG A 2 10.90 -1.16 12.68
N LEU A 3 11.08 -1.15 11.37
CA LEU A 3 10.07 -1.64 10.42
C LEU A 3 10.04 -3.17 10.50
N ALA A 4 8.91 -3.75 10.91
CA ALA A 4 8.71 -5.18 11.03
C ALA A 4 8.04 -5.78 9.80
N TYR A 5 7.06 -5.07 9.23
CA TYR A 5 6.31 -5.52 8.06
C TYR A 5 6.02 -4.35 7.13
N ILE A 6 6.05 -4.62 5.82
CA ILE A 6 5.62 -3.74 4.75
C ILE A 6 5.03 -4.58 3.63
N LEU A 7 3.83 -4.24 3.18
CA LEU A 7 3.12 -4.92 2.10
C LEU A 7 2.50 -3.89 1.17
N ALA A 8 2.62 -4.15 -0.13
CA ALA A 8 1.70 -3.65 -1.14
C ALA A 8 1.34 -4.82 -2.06
N GLU A 9 0.06 -5.18 -2.08
CA GLU A 9 -0.43 -6.34 -2.79
C GLU A 9 -1.64 -5.97 -3.66
N ALA A 10 -1.71 -6.60 -4.81
CA ALA A 10 -2.87 -6.52 -5.68
C ALA A 10 -3.97 -7.42 -5.11
N VAL A 11 -5.11 -6.83 -4.72
CA VAL A 11 -6.31 -7.59 -4.34
C VAL A 11 -6.94 -8.22 -5.57
N ASP A 12 -6.86 -7.51 -6.71
CA ASP A 12 -7.22 -7.94 -8.05
C ASP A 12 -6.37 -7.15 -9.08
N PRO A 13 -6.49 -7.38 -10.41
CA PRO A 13 -5.62 -6.75 -11.40
C PRO A 13 -5.59 -5.21 -11.33
N ASP A 14 -6.65 -4.60 -10.83
CA ASP A 14 -6.83 -3.15 -10.81
C ASP A 14 -6.77 -2.53 -9.41
N ASN A 15 -6.97 -3.34 -8.35
CA ASN A 15 -7.08 -2.84 -6.98
C ASN A 15 -5.88 -3.23 -6.12
N TRP A 16 -5.40 -2.28 -5.34
CA TRP A 16 -4.20 -2.44 -4.50
C TRP A 16 -4.52 -2.15 -3.04
N THR A 17 -3.95 -2.93 -2.14
CA THR A 17 -3.96 -2.68 -0.69
C THR A 17 -2.54 -2.73 -0.18
N GLY A 18 -2.34 -2.25 1.05
CA GLY A 18 -1.05 -2.35 1.71
C GLY A 18 -1.15 -2.05 3.18
N GLY A 19 -0.01 -2.20 3.84
CA GLY A 19 0.11 -1.93 5.25
C GLY A 19 1.53 -2.01 5.73
N LEU A 20 1.75 -1.43 6.90
CA LEU A 20 3.04 -1.41 7.58
C LEU A 20 2.87 -1.66 9.07
N LEU A 21 3.85 -2.35 9.65
CA LEU A 21 3.96 -2.55 11.08
C LEU A 21 5.32 -2.04 11.54
N VAL A 22 5.30 -1.14 12.52
CA VAL A 22 6.48 -0.66 13.22
C VAL A 22 6.50 -1.29 14.61
N THR A 23 7.66 -1.79 15.02
CA THR A 23 7.88 -2.38 16.35
C THR A 23 8.99 -1.69 17.12
N ASP A 24 9.04 -1.94 18.42
CA ASP A 24 10.21 -1.66 19.24
C ASP A 24 11.33 -2.69 19.02
N GLU A 25 12.41 -2.58 19.80
CA GLU A 25 13.57 -3.49 19.75
C GLU A 25 13.26 -4.91 20.25
N ARG A 26 12.16 -5.07 21.00
CA ARG A 26 11.69 -6.34 21.55
C ARG A 26 10.64 -7.00 20.64
N GLY A 27 10.26 -6.33 19.55
CA GLY A 27 9.26 -6.80 18.60
C GLY A 27 7.82 -6.44 18.96
N LEU A 28 7.58 -5.59 19.97
CA LEU A 28 6.23 -5.15 20.34
C LEU A 28 5.70 -4.14 19.30
N PRO A 29 4.47 -4.30 18.81
CA PRO A 29 3.82 -3.33 17.92
C PRO A 29 3.76 -1.93 18.54
N LEU A 30 4.27 -0.94 17.80
CA LEU A 30 4.19 0.48 18.15
C LEU A 30 3.18 1.22 17.27
N ASP A 31 3.16 0.92 15.97
CA ASP A 31 2.21 1.53 15.02
C ASP A 31 1.86 0.50 13.94
N PHE A 32 0.58 0.42 13.61
CA PHE A 32 0.06 -0.41 12.53
C PHE A 32 -0.83 0.45 11.65
N ARG A 33 -0.48 0.53 10.36
CA ARG A 33 -1.29 1.23 9.36
C ARG A 33 -1.61 0.28 8.23
N TYR A 34 -2.80 0.46 7.69
CA TYR A 34 -3.25 -0.25 6.51
C TYR A 34 -4.04 0.71 5.64
N VAL A 35 -4.08 0.39 4.35
CA VAL A 35 -4.85 1.14 3.36
C VAL A 35 -5.92 0.22 2.81
N GLU A 36 -7.18 0.63 2.91
CA GLU A 36 -8.28 -0.07 2.25
C GLU A 36 -8.03 -0.17 0.74
N PRO A 37 -8.57 -1.18 0.04
CA PRO A 37 -8.29 -1.38 -1.37
C PRO A 37 -8.54 -0.12 -2.22
N ILE A 38 -7.48 0.42 -2.79
CA ILE A 38 -7.53 1.59 -3.67
C ILE A 38 -8.07 1.13 -5.02
N LYS A 39 -9.22 1.71 -5.41
CA LYS A 39 -9.85 1.45 -6.70
C LYS A 39 -9.62 2.62 -7.65
N PRO A 40 -8.71 2.52 -8.63
CA PRO A 40 -8.46 3.60 -9.57
C PRO A 40 -9.69 3.86 -10.45
N SER A 41 -10.10 5.12 -10.52
CA SER A 41 -11.17 5.58 -11.40
C SER A 41 -10.81 5.40 -12.88
N LYS A 42 -11.81 5.38 -13.76
CA LYS A 42 -11.60 5.32 -15.21
C LYS A 42 -10.69 6.45 -15.72
N LEU A 43 -10.82 7.65 -15.14
CA LEU A 43 -9.99 8.79 -15.49
C LEU A 43 -8.52 8.58 -15.09
N GLN A 44 -8.27 8.07 -13.89
CA GLN A 44 -6.91 7.74 -13.44
C GLN A 44 -6.28 6.67 -14.33
N LYS A 45 -7.03 5.61 -14.69
CA LYS A 45 -6.55 4.59 -15.65
C LYS A 45 -6.17 5.20 -16.99
N LEU A 46 -6.96 6.14 -17.50
CA LEU A 46 -6.69 6.83 -18.77
C LEU A 46 -5.44 7.72 -18.70
N ILE A 47 -5.29 8.52 -17.64
CA ILE A 47 -4.20 9.49 -17.50
C ILE A 47 -2.87 8.80 -17.22
N TYR A 48 -2.86 7.82 -16.33
CA TYR A 48 -1.62 7.19 -15.88
C TYR A 48 -1.19 6.01 -16.75
N GLY A 49 -2.12 5.35 -17.45
CA GLY A 49 -1.82 4.19 -18.29
C GLY A 49 -0.97 3.16 -17.55
N ASP A 50 0.12 2.73 -18.20
CA ASP A 50 1.03 1.71 -17.67
C ASP A 50 1.78 2.13 -16.39
N SER A 51 1.84 3.44 -16.09
CA SER A 51 2.48 3.95 -14.87
C SER A 51 1.59 3.84 -13.63
N LEU A 52 0.29 3.58 -13.79
CA LEU A 52 -0.69 3.58 -12.72
C LEU A 52 -0.29 2.67 -11.55
N THR A 53 0.17 1.46 -11.85
CA THR A 53 0.58 0.48 -10.83
C THR A 53 1.70 0.99 -9.93
N ARG A 54 2.60 1.82 -10.44
CA ARG A 54 3.69 2.41 -9.64
C ARG A 54 3.13 3.37 -8.58
N TYR A 55 2.15 4.18 -8.95
CA TYR A 55 1.51 5.13 -8.04
C TYR A 55 0.62 4.42 -7.02
N LEU A 56 -0.17 3.43 -7.44
CA LEU A 56 -1.01 2.64 -6.53
C LEU A 56 -0.20 1.93 -5.44
N LYS A 57 1.00 1.42 -5.77
CA LYS A 57 1.91 0.81 -4.79
C LYS A 57 2.46 1.80 -3.77
N LEU A 58 2.72 3.04 -4.18
CA LEU A 58 3.18 4.08 -3.26
C LEU A 58 2.05 4.47 -2.30
N ASP A 59 0.85 4.68 -2.83
CA ASP A 59 -0.32 5.05 -2.03
C ASP A 59 -0.75 3.93 -1.07
N ALA A 60 -0.53 2.67 -1.43
CA ALA A 60 -0.82 1.52 -0.55
C ALA A 60 0.09 1.44 0.70
N ILE A 61 1.21 2.16 0.72
CA ILE A 61 2.23 2.12 1.79
C ILE A 61 2.34 3.48 2.51
N ALA A 62 1.73 4.55 1.97
CA ALA A 62 1.84 5.93 2.46
C ALA A 62 1.08 6.19 3.77
#